data_AF-A0A6P0IVU9-F1
#
_entry.id   AF-A0A6P0IVU9-F1
#
_cell.length_a   1.000
_cell.length_b   1.000
_cell.length_c   1.000
_cell.angle_alpha   90.00
_cell.angle_beta   90.00
_cell.angle_gamma   90.00
#
_symmetry.space_group_name_H-M   'P 1'
#
loop_
_entity.id
_entity.type
_entity.pdbx_description
1 polymer ?
#
loop_
_entity_poly.entity_id
_entity_poly.type
_entity_poly.pdbx_seq_one_letter_code
_entity_poly.pdbx_strand_id
1 'polypeptide(L)'
;MEQQRPNMSEQVPWSDWEETPASVKKLVEGMAQQIENLEKQLTDISAVQQQLLEKTRRTSKNSSSPPSFDPPGLEKKPQKNKSKRKRGGQPGHDGHSRDLYPIERCNQIIDHHPSKCSCCGKRLRVEDQNPYRHQIVEIPPIEPIVIEHRLHSLKCGQCQRSTRAKLPEEVNRSGYGVRVVAMVALLRVVYRNSQRQVQSALAMQRGLGGFPHSLLHQDADLFEKTMSLGTVNKLRQEASDAVASSVEDAKLYVQHSLVVGAARFEL
;
A
#
# COMPACT_ATOMS: atom_id res chain seq x y z
N MET A 1 15.46 -45.26 9.81
CA MET A 1 16.57 -46.22 9.85
C MET A 1 17.83 -45.43 9.54
N GLU A 2 18.46 -44.89 10.59
CA GLU A 2 19.75 -44.21 10.52
C GLU A 2 20.79 -45.27 10.12
N GLN A 3 21.23 -45.29 8.87
CA GLN A 3 22.39 -46.08 8.51
C GLN A 3 23.62 -45.38 9.10
N GLN A 4 24.17 -45.95 10.16
CA GLN A 4 25.47 -45.60 10.72
C GLN A 4 26.49 -45.57 9.57
N ARG A 5 26.93 -44.39 9.16
CA ARG A 5 28.10 -44.23 8.28
C ARG A 5 29.31 -44.74 9.06
N PRO A 6 30.02 -45.79 8.60
CA PRO A 6 31.24 -46.22 9.26
C PRO A 6 32.27 -45.09 9.20
N ASN A 7 32.96 -44.87 10.31
CA ASN A 7 33.95 -43.83 10.49
C ASN A 7 35.13 -44.07 9.54
N MET A 8 35.24 -43.28 8.46
CA MET A 8 36.27 -43.45 7.41
C MET A 8 37.71 -43.20 7.88
N SER A 9 37.89 -42.73 9.12
CA SER A 9 39.20 -42.38 9.70
C SER A 9 39.99 -43.55 10.28
N GLU A 10 39.45 -44.79 10.26
CA GLU A 10 40.12 -45.98 10.79
C GLU A 10 40.72 -46.94 9.73
N GLN A 11 40.63 -46.62 8.42
CA GLN A 11 40.85 -47.66 7.39
C GLN A 11 42.27 -47.74 6.81
N VAL A 12 43.13 -46.74 6.97
CA VAL A 12 44.54 -46.80 6.51
C VAL A 12 45.45 -46.08 7.52
N PRO A 13 46.34 -46.79 8.22
CA PRO A 13 47.40 -46.17 9.02
C PRO A 13 48.23 -45.22 8.17
N TRP A 14 48.66 -44.09 8.74
CA TRP A 14 49.45 -43.10 7.99
C TRP A 14 50.73 -43.69 7.36
N SER A 15 51.35 -44.67 8.04
CA SER A 15 52.50 -45.44 7.52
C SER A 15 52.21 -46.15 6.20
N ASP A 16 51.04 -46.79 6.10
CA ASP A 16 50.64 -47.60 4.96
C ASP A 16 50.25 -46.69 3.78
N TRP A 17 49.72 -45.51 4.08
CA TRP A 17 49.50 -44.47 3.07
C TRP A 17 50.80 -43.90 2.53
N GLU A 18 51.84 -43.70 3.35
CA GLU A 18 53.14 -43.21 2.85
C GLU A 18 53.79 -44.18 1.86
N GLU A 19 53.74 -45.49 2.12
CA GLU A 19 54.32 -46.55 1.28
C GLU A 19 53.52 -46.85 -0.01
N THR A 20 52.29 -46.35 -0.15
CA THR A 20 51.50 -46.63 -1.36
C THR A 20 52.11 -46.01 -2.63
N PRO A 21 52.17 -46.77 -3.75
CA PRO A 21 52.66 -46.27 -5.03
C PRO A 21 51.89 -45.03 -5.51
N ALA A 22 52.59 -44.08 -6.12
CA ALA A 22 52.01 -42.83 -6.60
C ALA A 22 50.83 -43.03 -7.59
N SER A 23 50.83 -44.13 -8.35
CA SER A 23 49.73 -44.50 -9.25
C SER A 23 48.43 -44.83 -8.50
N VAL A 24 48.53 -45.46 -7.33
CA VAL A 24 47.39 -45.82 -6.49
C VAL A 24 46.86 -44.58 -5.77
N LYS A 25 47.75 -43.72 -5.22
CA LYS A 25 47.36 -42.43 -4.62
C LYS A 25 46.57 -41.57 -5.60
N LYS A 26 47.06 -41.45 -6.83
CA LYS A 26 46.39 -40.70 -7.91
C LYS A 26 45.03 -41.27 -8.31
N LEU A 27 44.87 -42.60 -8.28
CA LEU A 27 43.58 -43.25 -8.54
C LEU A 27 42.59 -42.97 -7.40
N VAL A 28 43.03 -43.04 -6.14
CA VAL A 28 42.20 -42.75 -4.97
C VAL A 28 41.76 -41.28 -4.94
N GLU A 29 42.67 -40.35 -5.25
CA GLU A 29 42.33 -38.92 -5.43
C GLU A 29 41.32 -38.71 -6.56
N GLY A 30 41.49 -39.41 -7.69
CA GLY A 30 40.54 -39.36 -8.81
C GLY A 30 39.16 -39.89 -8.43
N MET A 31 39.09 -40.97 -7.66
CA MET A 31 37.84 -41.53 -7.14
C MET A 31 37.18 -40.62 -6.10
N ALA A 32 37.97 -40.01 -5.21
CA ALA A 32 37.45 -39.04 -4.24
C ALA A 32 36.84 -37.82 -4.94
N GLN A 33 37.49 -37.32 -6.00
CA GLN A 33 36.97 -36.21 -6.79
C GLN A 33 35.67 -36.58 -7.52
N GLN A 34 35.55 -37.82 -8.02
CA GLN A 34 34.33 -38.32 -8.63
C GLN A 34 33.19 -38.46 -7.61
N ILE A 35 33.47 -38.94 -6.40
CA ILE A 35 32.49 -39.05 -5.31
C ILE A 35 31.95 -37.66 -4.95
N GLU A 36 32.83 -36.67 -4.76
CA GLU A 36 32.41 -35.30 -4.44
C GLU A 36 31.52 -34.70 -5.55
N ASN A 37 31.85 -34.96 -6.82
CA ASN A 37 31.06 -34.48 -7.95
C ASN A 37 29.68 -35.15 -8.03
N LEU A 38 29.60 -36.47 -7.75
CA LEU A 38 28.33 -37.20 -7.70
C LEU A 38 27.46 -36.74 -6.53
N GLU A 39 28.05 -36.48 -5.36
CA GLU A 39 27.33 -35.95 -4.20
C GLU A 39 26.71 -34.57 -4.50
N LYS A 40 27.47 -33.68 -5.16
CA LYS A 40 26.96 -32.37 -5.63
C LYS A 40 25.78 -32.54 -6.61
N GLN A 41 25.90 -33.43 -7.57
CA GLN A 41 24.81 -33.70 -8.52
C GLN A 41 23.55 -34.23 -7.83
N LEU A 42 23.71 -35.12 -6.84
CA LEU A 42 22.57 -35.63 -6.06
C LEU A 42 21.89 -34.52 -5.26
N THR A 43 22.65 -33.60 -4.65
CA THR A 43 22.06 -32.48 -3.92
C THR A 43 21.30 -31.53 -4.84
N ASP A 44 21.83 -31.25 -6.02
CA ASP A 44 21.20 -30.36 -7.00
C ASP A 44 19.91 -30.97 -7.55
N ILE A 45 19.95 -32.24 -7.94
CA ILE A 45 18.78 -32.97 -8.43
C ILE A 45 17.70 -33.04 -7.35
N SER A 46 18.07 -33.31 -6.10
CA SER A 46 17.13 -33.36 -4.98
C SER A 46 16.47 -32.00 -4.74
N ALA A 47 17.24 -30.91 -4.78
CA ALA A 47 16.70 -29.55 -4.63
C ALA A 47 15.72 -29.20 -5.76
N VAL A 48 16.04 -29.54 -7.01
CA VAL A 48 15.15 -29.35 -8.16
C VAL A 48 13.88 -30.19 -8.01
N GLN A 49 14.00 -31.44 -7.58
CA GLN A 49 12.86 -32.32 -7.36
C GLN A 49 11.92 -31.77 -6.29
N GLN A 50 12.45 -31.25 -5.18
CA GLN A 50 11.65 -30.61 -4.13
C GLN A 50 10.90 -29.39 -4.66
N GLN A 51 11.57 -28.51 -5.42
CA GLN A 51 10.95 -27.33 -6.02
C GLN A 51 9.84 -27.71 -7.02
N LEU A 52 10.05 -28.75 -7.83
CA LEU A 52 9.03 -29.23 -8.76
C LEU A 52 7.83 -29.84 -8.04
N LEU A 53 8.07 -30.62 -6.98
CA LEU A 53 7.01 -31.18 -6.14
C LEU A 53 6.19 -30.08 -5.46
N GLU A 54 6.83 -29.03 -4.94
CA GLU A 54 6.14 -27.89 -4.35
C GLU A 54 5.25 -27.15 -5.37
N LYS A 55 5.79 -26.91 -6.57
CA LYS A 55 5.02 -26.31 -7.69
C LYS A 55 3.83 -27.16 -8.09
N THR A 56 3.98 -28.49 -8.10
CA THR A 56 2.93 -29.43 -8.54
C THR A 56 1.85 -29.63 -7.48
N ARG A 57 2.22 -29.52 -6.18
CA ARG A 57 1.29 -29.66 -5.05
C ARG A 57 0.49 -28.39 -4.74
N ARG A 58 0.81 -27.25 -5.37
CA ARG A 58 0.01 -26.02 -5.23
C ARG A 58 -1.34 -26.18 -5.90
N THR A 59 -2.39 -26.00 -5.11
CA THR A 59 -3.78 -25.97 -5.56
C THR A 59 -4.48 -24.78 -4.94
N SER A 60 -5.62 -24.37 -5.48
CA SER A 60 -6.47 -23.32 -4.92
C SER A 60 -7.02 -23.63 -3.52
N LYS A 61 -6.86 -24.88 -3.03
CA LYS A 61 -7.25 -25.32 -1.68
C LYS A 61 -6.16 -25.05 -0.63
N ASN A 62 -4.88 -25.05 -1.02
CA ASN A 62 -3.75 -24.92 -0.10
C ASN A 62 -2.84 -23.70 -0.40
N SER A 63 -3.22 -22.88 -1.39
CA SER A 63 -2.52 -21.65 -1.75
C SER A 63 -3.53 -20.56 -2.11
N SER A 64 -3.16 -19.29 -1.94
CA SER A 64 -3.99 -18.14 -2.35
C SER A 64 -4.08 -17.96 -3.88
N SER A 65 -3.72 -18.98 -4.65
CA SER A 65 -3.81 -18.98 -6.12
C SER A 65 -5.26 -19.21 -6.57
N PRO A 66 -5.72 -18.54 -7.64
CA PRO A 66 -7.07 -18.71 -8.14
C PRO A 66 -7.29 -20.12 -8.72
N PRO A 67 -8.53 -20.67 -8.68
CA PRO A 67 -8.86 -22.02 -9.18
C PRO A 67 -8.57 -22.25 -10.67
N SER A 68 -8.32 -21.19 -11.44
CA SER A 68 -7.93 -21.29 -12.85
C SER A 68 -6.51 -21.81 -13.07
N PHE A 69 -5.68 -21.81 -12.03
CA PHE A 69 -4.31 -22.36 -12.04
C PHE A 69 -4.24 -23.82 -11.57
N ASP A 70 -5.37 -24.42 -11.19
CA ASP A 70 -5.42 -25.83 -10.78
C ASP A 70 -5.19 -26.75 -12.00
N PRO A 71 -4.37 -27.82 -11.87
CA PRO A 71 -4.14 -28.75 -12.97
C PRO A 71 -5.44 -29.40 -13.49
N PRO A 72 -5.50 -29.71 -14.80
CA PRO A 72 -6.67 -30.34 -15.40
C PRO A 72 -6.94 -31.71 -14.77
N GLY A 73 -8.15 -31.92 -14.26
CA GLY A 73 -8.57 -33.15 -13.58
C GLY A 73 -8.86 -32.99 -12.09
N LEU A 74 -8.50 -31.85 -11.47
CA LEU A 74 -8.98 -31.52 -10.12
C LEU A 74 -10.49 -31.26 -10.15
N GLU A 75 -11.23 -31.98 -9.28
CA GLU A 75 -12.67 -31.81 -9.14
C GLU A 75 -13.02 -30.34 -8.85
N LYS A 76 -13.71 -29.71 -9.81
CA LYS A 76 -14.23 -28.36 -9.65
C LYS A 76 -15.18 -28.36 -8.46
N LYS A 77 -15.08 -27.34 -7.60
CA LYS A 77 -16.05 -27.16 -6.51
C LYS A 77 -17.47 -27.22 -7.09
N PRO A 78 -18.38 -28.00 -6.50
CA PRO A 78 -19.76 -28.06 -6.97
C PRO A 78 -20.34 -26.65 -6.98
N GLN A 79 -20.93 -26.25 -8.10
CA GLN A 79 -21.57 -24.95 -8.21
C GLN A 79 -22.72 -24.90 -7.19
N LYS A 80 -22.64 -23.95 -6.25
CA LYS A 80 -23.73 -23.75 -5.30
C LYS A 80 -24.99 -23.37 -6.07
N ASN A 81 -26.10 -24.03 -5.75
CA ASN A 81 -27.40 -23.72 -6.32
C ASN A 81 -27.70 -22.22 -6.12
N LYS A 82 -28.12 -21.56 -7.19
CA LYS A 82 -28.49 -20.14 -7.15
C LYS A 82 -29.64 -19.97 -6.14
N SER A 83 -29.48 -19.01 -5.23
CA SER A 83 -30.51 -18.66 -4.26
C SER A 83 -31.81 -18.29 -5.00
N LYS A 84 -32.93 -18.87 -4.57
CA LYS A 84 -34.27 -18.49 -5.05
C LYS A 84 -34.75 -17.15 -4.47
N ARG A 85 -33.97 -16.52 -3.58
CA ARG A 85 -34.33 -15.23 -2.97
C ARG A 85 -34.22 -14.11 -4.00
N LYS A 86 -35.23 -13.24 -4.03
CA LYS A 86 -35.20 -11.99 -4.80
C LYS A 86 -34.05 -11.12 -4.29
N ARG A 87 -33.46 -10.31 -5.18
CA ARG A 87 -32.47 -9.29 -4.79
C ARG A 87 -33.12 -8.27 -3.86
N GLY A 88 -32.51 -8.01 -2.70
CA GLY A 88 -33.02 -7.07 -1.69
C GLY A 88 -32.83 -7.60 -0.26
N GLY A 89 -33.13 -6.76 0.73
CA GLY A 89 -33.20 -7.15 2.13
C GLY A 89 -34.23 -8.26 2.35
N GLN A 90 -34.03 -9.09 3.38
CA GLN A 90 -35.02 -10.11 3.71
C GLN A 90 -36.28 -9.46 4.31
N PRO A 91 -37.46 -10.06 4.17
CA PRO A 91 -38.68 -9.59 4.82
C PRO A 91 -38.44 -9.42 6.34
N GLY A 92 -38.72 -8.23 6.88
CA GLY A 92 -38.50 -7.89 8.29
C GLY A 92 -37.18 -7.18 8.61
N HIS A 93 -36.34 -6.87 7.62
CA HIS A 93 -35.18 -5.99 7.81
C HIS A 93 -35.57 -4.54 7.59
N ASP A 94 -35.27 -3.68 8.56
CA ASP A 94 -35.44 -2.24 8.42
C ASP A 94 -34.58 -1.71 7.28
N GLY A 95 -35.14 -0.81 6.49
CA GLY A 95 -34.42 -0.17 5.40
C GLY A 95 -33.37 0.78 5.96
N HIS A 96 -32.09 0.54 5.67
CA HIS A 96 -31.04 1.51 5.92
C HIS A 96 -30.98 2.51 4.76
N SER A 97 -31.52 3.71 4.97
CA SER A 97 -31.27 4.87 4.09
C SER A 97 -30.05 5.65 4.57
N ARG A 98 -29.42 6.41 3.66
CA ARG A 98 -28.37 7.37 4.05
C ARG A 98 -28.94 8.41 5.00
N ASP A 99 -28.31 8.62 6.14
CA ASP A 99 -28.69 9.67 7.08
C ASP A 99 -28.60 11.04 6.42
N LEU A 100 -29.66 11.83 6.58
CA LEU A 100 -29.71 13.20 6.11
C LEU A 100 -29.08 14.11 7.15
N TYR A 101 -28.27 15.08 6.71
CA TYR A 101 -27.81 16.16 7.55
C TYR A 101 -29.00 16.97 8.08
N PRO A 102 -28.93 17.47 9.33
CA PRO A 102 -29.94 18.36 9.87
C PRO A 102 -29.91 19.70 9.11
N ILE A 103 -31.02 20.43 9.10
CA ILE A 103 -31.22 21.63 8.26
C ILE A 103 -30.18 22.71 8.59
N GLU A 104 -29.81 22.83 9.86
CA GLU A 104 -28.86 23.83 10.38
C GLU A 104 -27.44 23.61 9.86
N ARG A 105 -27.15 22.41 9.32
CA ARG A 105 -25.85 22.09 8.70
C ARG A 105 -25.86 22.24 7.19
N CYS A 106 -27.00 22.50 6.56
CA CYS A 106 -27.07 22.74 5.13
C CYS A 106 -26.61 24.17 4.82
N ASN A 107 -25.66 24.33 3.90
CA ASN A 107 -25.22 25.65 3.45
C ASN A 107 -26.35 26.45 2.77
N GLN A 108 -27.26 25.74 2.09
CA GLN A 108 -28.42 26.31 1.41
C GLN A 108 -29.54 25.26 1.36
N ILE A 109 -30.79 25.74 1.44
CA ILE A 109 -31.99 24.94 1.19
C ILE A 109 -32.66 25.55 -0.04
N ILE A 110 -33.00 24.70 -1.02
CA ILE A 110 -33.68 25.11 -2.25
C ILE A 110 -34.94 24.26 -2.36
N ASP A 111 -36.09 24.88 -2.18
CA ASP A 111 -37.38 24.20 -2.29
C ASP A 111 -37.84 24.12 -3.74
N HIS A 112 -38.23 22.92 -4.15
CA HIS A 112 -38.72 22.64 -5.50
C HIS A 112 -40.20 22.26 -5.45
N HIS A 113 -41.08 23.16 -5.92
CA HIS A 113 -42.51 22.91 -5.95
C HIS A 113 -42.99 22.58 -7.36
N PRO A 114 -43.82 21.53 -7.54
CA PRO A 114 -44.45 21.25 -8.83
C PRO A 114 -45.51 22.31 -9.13
N SER A 115 -45.39 22.99 -10.28
CA SER A 115 -46.36 24.01 -10.68
C SER A 115 -47.67 23.43 -11.23
N LYS A 116 -47.65 22.18 -11.72
CA LYS A 116 -48.78 21.49 -12.35
C LYS A 116 -48.82 20.02 -11.95
N CYS A 117 -50.03 19.46 -11.92
CA CYS A 117 -50.24 18.02 -11.74
C CYS A 117 -49.67 17.25 -12.93
N SER A 118 -48.87 16.21 -12.68
CA SER A 118 -48.30 15.34 -13.71
C SER A 118 -49.35 14.53 -14.49
N CYS A 119 -50.53 14.29 -13.91
CA CYS A 119 -51.60 13.53 -14.54
C CYS A 119 -52.53 14.41 -15.41
N CYS A 120 -53.05 15.52 -14.87
CA CYS A 120 -54.08 16.32 -15.54
C CYS A 120 -53.65 17.75 -15.91
N GLY A 121 -52.43 18.18 -15.56
CA GLY A 121 -51.89 19.50 -15.92
C GLY A 121 -52.48 20.70 -15.16
N LYS A 122 -53.45 20.51 -14.27
CA LYS A 122 -54.01 21.58 -13.41
C LYS A 122 -52.94 22.16 -12.49
N ARG A 123 -53.02 23.48 -12.22
CA ARG A 123 -52.09 24.17 -11.31
C ARG A 123 -52.26 23.70 -9.87
N LEU A 124 -51.16 23.43 -9.20
CA LEU A 124 -51.12 23.06 -7.77
C LEU A 124 -50.84 24.33 -6.95
N ARG A 125 -51.49 24.49 -5.79
CA ARG A 125 -51.34 25.66 -4.89
C ARG A 125 -51.17 25.29 -3.41
N VAL A 126 -51.09 24.00 -3.10
CA VAL A 126 -50.99 23.50 -1.72
C VAL A 126 -49.52 23.33 -1.36
N GLU A 127 -49.18 23.74 -0.14
CA GLU A 127 -47.85 23.61 0.43
C GLU A 127 -47.74 22.28 1.21
N ASP A 128 -46.61 21.58 1.05
CA ASP A 128 -46.32 20.32 1.71
C ASP A 128 -45.46 20.59 2.95
N GLN A 129 -45.93 20.15 4.12
CA GLN A 129 -45.23 20.36 5.40
C GLN A 129 -44.12 19.31 5.65
N ASN A 130 -44.10 18.22 4.88
CA ASN A 130 -43.11 17.16 5.05
C ASN A 130 -42.52 16.72 3.69
N PRO A 131 -41.75 17.61 3.02
CA PRO A 131 -41.22 17.32 1.71
C PRO A 131 -40.22 16.16 1.75
N TYR A 132 -40.14 15.41 0.65
CA TYR A 132 -39.05 14.47 0.45
C TYR A 132 -37.72 15.23 0.35
N ARG A 133 -36.74 14.82 1.15
CA ARG A 133 -35.44 15.50 1.27
C ARG A 133 -34.36 14.77 0.45
N HIS A 134 -33.72 15.50 -0.46
CA HIS A 134 -32.56 15.05 -1.20
C HIS A 134 -31.38 15.99 -0.96
N GLN A 135 -30.22 15.45 -0.56
CA GLN A 135 -29.05 16.24 -0.22
C GLN A 135 -27.87 15.88 -1.12
N ILE A 136 -27.25 16.92 -1.68
CA ILE A 136 -25.97 16.83 -2.37
C ILE A 136 -24.91 17.28 -1.36
N VAL A 137 -23.89 16.43 -1.16
CA VAL A 137 -22.72 16.75 -0.32
C VAL A 137 -21.54 16.83 -1.26
N GLU A 138 -20.94 18.00 -1.35
CA GLU A 138 -19.87 18.31 -2.30
C GLU A 138 -18.61 18.79 -1.56
N ILE A 139 -17.44 18.51 -2.12
CA ILE A 139 -16.17 19.04 -1.65
C ILE A 139 -15.95 20.41 -2.33
N PRO A 140 -15.74 21.50 -1.57
CA PRO A 140 -15.50 22.80 -2.19
C PRO A 140 -14.22 22.77 -3.04
N PRO A 141 -14.07 23.69 -4.02
CA PRO A 141 -12.83 23.83 -4.77
C PRO A 141 -11.63 23.97 -3.83
N ILE A 142 -10.58 23.18 -4.06
CA ILE A 142 -9.36 23.18 -3.24
C ILE A 142 -8.28 23.94 -4.00
N GLU A 143 -7.88 25.10 -3.48
CA GLU A 143 -6.84 25.94 -4.09
C GLU A 143 -5.55 25.93 -3.24
N PRO A 144 -4.36 25.83 -3.87
CA PRO A 144 -3.10 25.88 -3.14
C PRO A 144 -2.81 27.30 -2.65
N ILE A 145 -2.37 27.42 -1.39
CA ILE A 145 -1.82 28.67 -0.86
C ILE A 145 -0.33 28.69 -1.18
N VAL A 146 0.08 29.57 -2.11
CA VAL A 146 1.47 29.72 -2.54
C VAL A 146 2.09 30.96 -1.90
N ILE A 147 3.17 30.77 -1.14
CA ILE A 147 3.92 31.84 -0.48
C ILE A 147 5.33 31.88 -1.07
N GLU A 148 5.71 33.02 -1.67
CA GLU A 148 7.03 33.21 -2.26
C GLU A 148 8.00 33.87 -1.26
N HIS A 149 9.08 33.19 -0.91
CA HIS A 149 10.15 33.76 -0.09
C HIS A 149 11.28 34.30 -0.97
N ARG A 150 11.42 35.64 -1.03
CA ARG A 150 12.43 36.32 -1.85
C ARG A 150 13.72 36.56 -1.06
N LEU A 151 14.79 35.89 -1.49
CA LEU A 151 16.10 35.95 -0.85
C LEU A 151 17.02 36.88 -1.66
N HIS A 152 16.97 38.18 -1.36
CA HIS A 152 17.77 39.19 -2.06
C HIS A 152 19.28 39.01 -1.79
N SER A 153 20.09 39.32 -2.80
CA SER A 153 21.55 39.35 -2.71
C SER A 153 22.03 40.78 -2.92
N LEU A 154 22.68 41.36 -1.91
CA LEU A 154 23.17 42.74 -1.95
C LEU A 154 24.69 42.77 -1.91
N LYS A 155 25.30 43.71 -2.63
CA LYS A 155 26.75 43.94 -2.59
C LYS A 155 27.10 44.95 -1.49
N CYS A 156 28.12 44.65 -0.70
CA CYS A 156 28.68 45.58 0.27
C CYS A 156 29.40 46.73 -0.45
N GLY A 157 29.06 47.98 -0.13
CA GLY A 157 29.70 49.16 -0.73
C GLY A 157 31.20 49.30 -0.40
N GLN A 158 31.66 48.70 0.71
CA GLN A 158 33.05 48.83 1.18
C GLN A 158 33.96 47.71 0.65
N CYS A 159 33.56 46.45 0.74
CA CYS A 159 34.40 45.31 0.36
C CYS A 159 33.95 44.61 -0.94
N GLN A 160 32.91 45.10 -1.60
CA GLN A 160 32.31 44.56 -2.83
C GLN A 160 31.80 43.11 -2.73
N ARG A 161 31.82 42.50 -1.54
CA ARG A 161 31.30 41.15 -1.29
C ARG A 161 29.78 41.13 -1.46
N SER A 162 29.27 40.14 -2.20
CA SER A 162 27.83 39.88 -2.31
C SER A 162 27.37 38.97 -1.17
N THR A 163 26.30 39.37 -0.48
CA THR A 163 25.70 38.60 0.62
C THR A 163 24.23 38.35 0.31
N ARG A 164 23.80 37.09 0.35
CA ARG A 164 22.40 36.69 0.16
C ARG A 164 21.70 36.52 1.50
N ALA A 165 20.45 36.99 1.58
CA ALA A 165 19.57 36.71 2.71
C ALA A 165 19.42 35.19 2.93
N LYS A 166 19.31 34.77 4.19
CA LYS A 166 19.06 33.37 4.55
C LYS A 166 17.56 33.14 4.69
N LEU A 167 17.11 31.95 4.34
CA LEU A 167 15.74 31.54 4.59
C LEU A 167 15.56 31.35 6.11
N PRO A 168 14.51 31.89 6.75
CA PRO A 168 14.24 31.68 8.17
C PRO A 168 14.11 30.19 8.51
N GLU A 169 14.43 29.81 9.74
CA GLU A 169 14.44 28.41 10.16
C GLU A 169 13.03 27.81 10.24
N GLU A 170 12.02 28.65 10.45
CA GLU A 170 10.61 28.28 10.50
C GLU A 170 10.06 27.90 9.12
N VAL A 171 10.73 28.31 8.04
CA VAL A 171 10.27 28.04 6.68
C VAL A 171 10.83 26.70 6.20
N ASN A 172 9.92 25.81 5.82
CA ASN A 172 10.30 24.50 5.32
C ASN A 172 11.12 24.60 4.02
N ARG A 173 12.34 24.07 4.07
CA ARG A 173 13.26 24.00 2.93
C ARG A 173 12.80 23.05 1.81
N SER A 174 11.84 22.17 2.07
CA SER A 174 11.26 21.28 1.06
C SER A 174 10.45 22.04 0.00
N GLY A 175 10.01 23.26 0.31
CA GLY A 175 9.09 24.05 -0.52
C GLY A 175 7.62 23.66 -0.38
N TYR A 176 7.29 22.75 0.53
CA TYR A 176 5.92 22.30 0.79
C TYR A 176 5.49 22.59 2.23
N GLY A 177 4.26 23.07 2.40
CA GLY A 177 3.69 23.33 3.71
C GLY A 177 3.34 22.05 4.48
N VAL A 178 3.22 22.16 5.80
CA VAL A 178 2.89 21.05 6.72
C VAL A 178 1.63 20.28 6.33
N ARG A 179 0.62 20.95 5.76
CA ARG A 179 -0.61 20.29 5.30
C ARG A 179 -0.37 19.34 4.12
N VAL A 180 0.54 19.71 3.21
CA VAL A 180 0.90 18.86 2.06
C VAL A 180 1.69 17.65 2.54
N VAL A 181 2.64 17.87 3.46
CA VAL A 181 3.42 16.81 4.11
C VAL A 181 2.48 15.80 4.80
N ALA A 182 1.53 16.29 5.60
CA ALA A 182 0.54 15.46 6.28
C ALA A 182 -0.35 14.67 5.30
N MET A 183 -0.80 15.31 4.21
CA MET A 183 -1.60 14.64 3.17
C MET A 183 -0.83 13.51 2.49
N VAL A 184 0.43 13.75 2.13
CA VAL A 184 1.31 12.71 1.55
C VAL A 184 1.48 11.54 2.51
N ALA A 185 1.72 11.83 3.79
CA ALA A 185 1.86 10.81 4.83
C ALA A 185 0.57 9.99 5.00
N LEU A 186 -0.59 10.65 5.06
CA LEU A 186 -1.90 10.01 5.17
C LEU A 186 -2.14 9.06 3.98
N LEU A 187 -1.93 9.54 2.75
CA LEU A 187 -2.09 8.76 1.53
C LEU A 187 -1.12 7.57 1.45
N ARG A 188 0.14 7.74 1.86
CA ARG A 188 1.16 6.69 1.82
C ARG A 188 1.02 5.66 2.93
N VAL A 189 0.76 6.10 4.16
CA VAL A 189 0.86 5.27 5.37
C VAL A 189 -0.49 4.67 5.72
N VAL A 190 -1.53 5.51 5.85
CA VAL A 190 -2.86 5.06 6.27
C VAL A 190 -3.59 4.40 5.10
N TYR A 191 -3.63 5.07 3.94
CA TYR A 191 -4.33 4.55 2.76
C TYR A 191 -3.47 3.61 1.90
N ARG A 192 -2.18 3.43 2.24
CA ARG A 192 -1.25 2.48 1.60
C ARG A 192 -1.13 2.66 0.07
N ASN A 193 -1.43 3.84 -0.46
CA ASN A 193 -1.30 4.15 -1.87
C ASN A 193 0.17 4.15 -2.28
N SER A 194 0.55 3.57 -3.42
CA SER A 194 1.91 3.64 -4.00
C SER A 194 2.39 5.09 -4.19
N GLN A 195 3.70 5.33 -4.27
CA GLN A 195 4.23 6.69 -4.54
C GLN A 195 3.66 7.29 -5.83
N ARG A 196 3.45 6.45 -6.86
CA ARG A 196 2.80 6.85 -8.11
C ARG A 196 1.34 7.24 -7.91
N GLN A 197 0.57 6.45 -7.14
CA GLN A 197 -0.82 6.80 -6.83
C GLN A 197 -0.92 8.10 -6.03
N VAL A 198 0.00 8.35 -5.09
CA VAL A 198 0.04 9.62 -4.35
C VAL A 198 0.42 10.78 -5.25
N GLN A 199 1.42 10.62 -6.11
CA GLN A 199 1.79 11.59 -7.12
C GLN A 199 0.59 11.91 -8.04
N SER A 200 -0.09 10.88 -8.54
CA SER A 200 -1.28 11.04 -9.37
C SER A 200 -2.42 11.74 -8.61
N ALA A 201 -2.69 11.36 -7.36
CA ALA A 201 -3.75 11.97 -6.56
C ALA A 201 -3.48 13.45 -6.28
N LEU A 202 -2.23 13.84 -6.03
CA LEU A 202 -1.84 15.24 -5.81
C LEU A 202 -1.76 16.03 -7.12
N ALA A 203 -1.55 15.36 -8.25
CA ALA A 203 -1.66 15.95 -9.58
C ALA A 203 -3.11 16.00 -10.09
N MET A 204 -4.04 15.29 -9.45
CA MET A 204 -5.40 15.10 -9.98
C MET A 204 -6.27 16.31 -9.65
N GLN A 205 -6.19 17.31 -10.53
CA GLN A 205 -7.27 18.24 -10.79
C GLN A 205 -7.52 18.37 -12.32
N ARG A 206 -7.17 17.34 -13.11
CA ARG A 206 -7.94 17.06 -14.33
C ARG A 206 -9.15 16.24 -13.94
N GLY A 207 -10.32 16.86 -14.07
CA GLY A 207 -11.60 16.32 -13.68
C GLY A 207 -11.77 14.86 -14.06
N LEU A 208 -12.56 14.16 -13.23
CA LEU A 208 -13.13 12.85 -13.53
C LEU A 208 -13.89 12.91 -14.87
N GLY A 209 -13.20 12.73 -15.98
CA GLY A 209 -13.77 12.84 -17.32
C GLY A 209 -12.71 12.71 -18.40
N GLY A 210 -12.56 11.51 -18.96
CA GLY A 210 -11.62 11.21 -20.04
C GLY A 210 -12.02 11.85 -21.37
N PHE A 211 -11.81 13.16 -21.53
CA PHE A 211 -11.90 13.84 -22.83
C PHE A 211 -10.77 14.87 -23.00
N PRO A 212 -9.96 14.77 -24.07
CA PRO A 212 -8.96 15.77 -24.41
C PRO A 212 -9.54 16.74 -25.45
N HIS A 213 -10.27 17.78 -25.05
CA HIS A 213 -10.39 19.01 -25.83
C HIS A 213 -11.25 20.08 -25.14
N SER A 214 -10.61 21.10 -24.57
CA SER A 214 -10.99 22.50 -24.81
C SER A 214 -9.89 23.41 -24.27
N LEU A 215 -9.23 24.08 -25.20
CA LEU A 215 -8.50 25.31 -24.97
C LEU A 215 -9.43 26.26 -24.18
N LEU A 216 -8.90 26.93 -23.16
CA LEU A 216 -9.57 27.86 -22.22
C LEU A 216 -10.02 27.28 -20.87
N HIS A 217 -9.16 26.53 -20.19
CA HIS A 217 -9.02 26.68 -18.74
C HIS A 217 -7.54 26.56 -18.40
N GLN A 218 -6.96 27.67 -17.94
CA GLN A 218 -5.61 27.72 -17.41
C GLN A 218 -5.51 26.71 -16.27
N ASP A 219 -4.47 25.89 -16.40
CA ASP A 219 -4.08 24.76 -15.58
C ASP A 219 -4.32 24.95 -14.09
N ALA A 220 -5.24 24.17 -13.52
CA ALA A 220 -5.24 23.89 -12.10
C ALA A 220 -5.03 22.38 -11.96
N ASP A 221 -3.77 21.97 -11.97
CA ASP A 221 -3.37 20.81 -11.19
C ASP A 221 -3.33 21.29 -9.72
N LEU A 222 -3.78 20.49 -8.77
CA LEU A 222 -3.86 20.85 -7.34
C LEU A 222 -2.52 21.39 -6.79
N PHE A 223 -1.42 20.99 -7.44
CA PHE A 223 -0.14 21.67 -7.44
C PHE A 223 0.34 21.81 -8.89
N GLU A 224 0.28 23.01 -9.47
CA GLU A 224 0.76 23.36 -10.83
C GLU A 224 2.17 22.82 -11.15
N LYS A 225 2.96 22.54 -10.11
CA LYS A 225 4.26 21.89 -10.20
C LYS A 225 4.13 20.40 -9.91
N THR A 226 4.18 19.58 -10.96
CA THR A 226 4.22 18.12 -10.85
C THR A 226 5.29 17.67 -9.85
N MET A 227 4.85 17.04 -8.76
CA MET A 227 5.75 16.50 -7.75
C MET A 227 6.49 15.28 -8.33
N SER A 228 7.80 15.20 -8.12
CA SER A 228 8.54 13.98 -8.47
C SER A 228 8.26 12.85 -7.46
N LEU A 229 8.49 11.59 -7.85
CA LEU A 229 8.43 10.46 -6.92
C LEU A 229 9.42 10.62 -5.75
N GLY A 230 10.59 11.20 -6.01
CA GLY A 230 11.57 11.55 -4.97
C GLY A 230 11.01 12.56 -3.97
N THR A 231 10.27 13.56 -4.44
CA THR A 231 9.57 14.53 -3.58
C THR A 231 8.56 13.83 -2.68
N VAL A 232 7.75 12.91 -3.21
CA VAL A 232 6.78 12.14 -2.41
C VAL A 232 7.47 11.37 -1.29
N ASN A 233 8.61 10.73 -1.58
CA ASN A 233 9.36 10.01 -0.54
C ASN A 233 9.97 10.97 0.50
N LYS A 234 10.49 12.13 0.06
CA LYS A 234 11.05 13.14 0.95
C LYS A 234 10.01 13.68 1.93
N LEU A 235 8.81 14.03 1.45
CA LEU A 235 7.73 14.53 2.32
C LEU A 235 7.20 13.43 3.25
N ARG A 236 7.16 12.18 2.80
CA ARG A 236 6.85 11.03 3.68
C ARG A 236 7.87 10.90 4.81
N GLN A 237 9.16 11.04 4.49
CA GLN A 237 10.22 10.96 5.51
C GLN A 237 10.13 12.13 6.47
N GLU A 238 9.91 13.33 5.96
CA GLU A 238 9.71 14.54 6.77
C GLU A 238 8.56 14.37 7.77
N ALA A 239 7.43 13.82 7.34
CA ALA A 239 6.31 13.50 8.23
C ALA A 239 6.69 12.45 9.29
N SER A 240 7.47 11.43 8.90
CA SER A 240 7.96 10.39 9.80
C SER A 240 8.89 10.96 10.88
N ASP A 241 9.79 11.87 10.49
CA ASP A 241 10.74 12.50 11.39
C ASP A 241 10.00 13.44 12.35
N ALA A 242 8.98 14.17 11.88
CA ALA A 242 8.17 15.09 12.68
C ALA A 242 7.39 14.39 13.81
N VAL A 243 6.99 13.13 13.63
CA VAL A 243 6.25 12.35 14.65
C VAL A 243 7.15 11.37 15.42
N ALA A 244 8.46 11.34 15.14
CA ALA A 244 9.35 10.31 15.65
C ALA A 244 9.42 10.28 17.18
N SER A 245 9.50 11.45 17.84
CA SER A 245 9.51 11.55 19.31
C SER A 245 8.21 11.04 19.91
N SER A 246 7.06 11.50 19.42
CA SER A 246 5.75 11.05 19.90
C SER A 246 5.52 9.55 19.70
N VAL A 247 6.04 8.99 18.60
CA VAL A 247 6.01 7.55 18.35
C VAL A 247 6.89 6.80 19.35
N GLU A 248 8.06 7.34 19.71
CA GLU A 248 8.93 6.73 20.70
C GLU A 248 8.31 6.75 22.10
N ASP A 249 7.72 7.88 22.50
CA ASP A 249 6.98 8.01 23.76
C ASP A 249 5.83 6.99 23.83
N ALA A 250 5.08 6.84 22.72
CA ALA A 250 4.00 5.86 22.64
C ALA A 250 4.50 4.40 22.74
N LYS A 251 5.67 4.09 22.14
CA LYS A 251 6.27 2.75 22.29
C LYS A 251 6.69 2.49 23.73
N LEU A 252 7.36 3.44 24.38
CA LEU A 252 7.77 3.33 25.78
C LEU A 252 6.56 3.13 26.68
N TYR A 253 5.50 3.89 26.45
CA TYR A 253 4.23 3.72 27.15
C TYR A 253 3.66 2.30 27.00
N VAL A 254 3.60 1.77 25.76
CA VAL A 254 3.09 0.41 25.50
C VAL A 254 3.98 -0.66 26.14
N GLN A 255 5.31 -0.51 26.09
CA GLN A 255 6.25 -1.45 26.70
C GLN A 255 6.15 -1.49 28.23
N HIS A 256 5.85 -0.36 28.85
CA HIS A 256 5.72 -0.24 30.31
C HIS A 256 4.29 -0.49 30.79
N SER A 257 3.32 -0.60 29.88
CA SER A 257 1.93 -0.92 30.22
C SER A 257 1.82 -2.39 30.63
N LEU A 258 1.13 -2.64 31.74
CA LEU A 258 0.79 -4.01 32.15
C LEU A 258 -0.07 -4.65 31.05
N VAL A 259 0.32 -5.85 30.59
CA VAL A 259 -0.46 -6.61 29.61
C VAL A 259 -1.75 -7.09 30.29
N VAL A 260 -2.83 -6.33 30.16
CA VAL A 260 -4.16 -6.73 30.64
C VAL A 260 -4.71 -7.77 29.67
N GLY A 261 -4.63 -9.06 30.04
CA GLY A 261 -5.21 -10.16 29.26
C GLY A 261 -4.41 -11.47 29.21
N ALA A 262 -3.19 -11.53 29.76
CA ALA A 262 -2.50 -12.81 29.93
C ALA A 262 -3.04 -13.53 31.17
N ALA A 263 -4.20 -14.18 31.03
CA ALA A 263 -4.67 -15.15 32.01
C ALA A 263 -3.59 -16.24 32.15
N ARG A 264 -2.89 -16.24 33.28
CA ARG A 264 -2.12 -17.38 33.75
C ARG A 264 -3.10 -18.53 33.95
N PHE A 265 -3.14 -19.45 32.99
CA PHE A 265 -3.59 -20.80 33.27
C PHE A 265 -2.49 -21.47 34.10
N GLU A 266 -2.62 -21.40 35.42
CA GLU A 266 -1.91 -22.31 36.32
C GLU A 266 -2.68 -23.64 36.30
N LEU A 267 -1.96 -24.69 35.89
CA LEU A 267 -2.37 -26.10 35.94
C LEU A 267 -2.27 -26.64 37.37
#